data_AF-A0A4R3ZZZ5-F1
#
_entry.id   AF-A0A4R3ZZZ5-F1
#
_cell.length_a   1.000
_cell.length_b   1.000
_cell.length_c   1.000
_cell.angle_alpha   90.00
_cell.angle_beta   90.00
_cell.angle_gamma   90.00
#
_symmetry.space_group_name_H-M   'P 1'
#
loop_
_entity.id
_entity.type
_entity.pdbx_description
1 polymer ?
#
loop_
_entity_poly.entity_id
_entity_poly.type
_entity_poly.pdbx_seq_one_letter_code
_entity_poly.pdbx_strand_id
1 'polypeptide(L)'
;MKEHDPRLDEIDCRAAMRDLSLLVDLECDDACRSRLEHHLAGCPDCREMFLSERRLKAKLSSSCCEKAPSGLRERLMVEIRRTTVTTTDVDGTTVVHQRTTVERRDLT
;
A
#
# COMPACT_ATOMS: atom_id res chain seq x y z
N MET A 1 14.35 -8.77 30.18
CA MET A 1 12.96 -8.32 29.97
C MET A 1 12.58 -8.83 28.59
N LYS A 2 11.49 -9.60 28.43
CA LYS A 2 11.08 -10.05 27.09
C LYS A 2 10.35 -8.88 26.43
N GLU A 3 10.83 -8.46 25.27
CA GLU A 3 10.20 -7.45 24.43
C GLU A 3 8.76 -7.90 24.12
N HIS A 4 7.78 -7.05 24.43
CA HIS A 4 6.38 -7.28 24.06
C HIS A 4 6.23 -6.95 22.57
N ASP A 5 5.90 -7.95 21.74
CA ASP A 5 5.62 -7.72 20.33
C ASP A 5 4.11 -7.43 20.15
N PRO A 6 3.69 -6.15 20.02
CA PRO A 6 2.28 -5.80 19.90
C PRO A 6 1.63 -6.37 18.63
N ARG A 7 2.40 -6.92 17.68
CA ARG A 7 1.89 -7.57 16.47
C ARG A 7 1.23 -8.92 16.71
N LEU A 8 1.42 -9.49 17.91
CA LEU A 8 0.86 -10.77 18.34
C LEU A 8 -0.34 -10.61 19.28
N ASP A 9 -0.76 -9.37 19.57
CA ASP A 9 -1.86 -9.11 20.48
C ASP A 9 -3.17 -9.63 19.90
N GLU A 10 -3.82 -10.57 20.60
CA GLU A 10 -5.15 -11.05 20.27
C GLU A 10 -6.14 -9.88 20.25
N ILE A 11 -6.99 -9.86 19.22
CA ILE A 11 -8.09 -8.91 19.09
C ILE A 11 -9.42 -9.62 19.06
N ASP A 12 -10.42 -9.00 19.67
CA ASP A 12 -11.79 -9.45 19.60
C ASP A 12 -12.44 -9.04 18.26
N CYS A 13 -13.58 -9.65 17.95
CA CYS A 13 -14.30 -9.36 16.70
C CYS A 13 -14.69 -7.88 16.59
N ARG A 14 -14.95 -7.21 17.72
CA ARG A 14 -15.35 -5.80 17.73
C ARG A 14 -14.21 -4.88 17.32
N ALA A 15 -13.01 -5.10 17.84
CA ALA A 15 -11.80 -4.41 17.44
C ALA A 15 -11.46 -4.72 15.98
N ALA A 16 -11.53 -6.00 15.58
CA ALA A 16 -11.28 -6.40 14.20
C ALA A 16 -12.21 -5.68 13.22
N MET A 17 -13.53 -5.71 13.46
CA MET A 17 -14.53 -5.06 12.60
C MET A 17 -14.32 -3.56 12.44
N ARG A 18 -13.87 -2.86 13.49
CA ARG A 18 -13.58 -1.42 13.42
C ARG A 18 -12.41 -1.12 12.47
N ASP A 19 -11.45 -2.02 12.41
CA ASP A 19 -10.16 -1.79 11.74
C ASP A 19 -10.09 -2.51 10.37
N LEU A 20 -11.14 -3.24 9.95
CA LEU A 20 -11.20 -3.91 8.64
C LEU A 20 -11.09 -2.94 7.46
N SER A 21 -11.70 -1.75 7.56
CA SER A 21 -11.63 -0.73 6.50
C SER A 21 -10.19 -0.29 6.25
N LEU A 22 -9.40 -0.09 7.31
CA LEU A 22 -7.98 0.25 7.21
C LEU A 22 -7.21 -0.82 6.44
N LEU A 23 -7.52 -2.10 6.67
CA LEU A 23 -6.88 -3.21 5.96
C LEU A 23 -7.28 -3.24 4.47
N VAL A 24 -8.55 -2.97 4.17
CA VAL A 24 -9.08 -2.86 2.80
C VAL A 24 -8.49 -1.65 2.05
N ASP A 25 -8.18 -0.58 2.77
CA ASP A 25 -7.61 0.66 2.25
C ASP A 25 -6.08 0.66 2.18
N LEU A 26 -5.42 -0.40 2.68
CA LEU A 26 -3.97 -0.50 2.82
C LEU A 26 -3.37 0.58 3.76
N GLU A 27 -4.19 1.06 4.69
CA GLU A 27 -3.84 2.07 5.70
C GLU A 27 -3.42 1.44 7.04
N CYS A 28 -3.39 0.11 7.12
CA CYS A 28 -2.80 -0.60 8.26
C CYS A 28 -1.27 -0.55 8.24
N ASP A 29 -0.68 -0.23 9.39
CA ASP A 29 0.71 -0.55 9.67
C ASP A 29 0.92 -2.07 9.82
N ASP A 30 2.18 -2.50 9.90
CA ASP A 30 2.52 -3.92 9.96
C ASP A 30 1.94 -4.62 11.20
N ALA A 31 1.78 -3.89 12.31
CA ALA A 31 1.24 -4.45 13.55
C ALA A 31 -0.27 -4.68 13.46
N CYS A 32 -1.01 -3.68 12.99
CA CYS A 32 -2.43 -3.77 12.74
C CYS A 32 -2.73 -4.88 11.72
N ARG A 33 -1.96 -4.95 10.63
CA ARG A 33 -2.09 -6.00 9.61
C ARG A 33 -1.92 -7.40 10.20
N SER A 34 -0.81 -7.64 10.93
CA SER A 34 -0.51 -8.95 11.53
C SER A 34 -1.65 -9.44 12.44
N ARG A 35 -2.16 -8.57 13.31
CA ARG A 35 -3.25 -8.93 14.25
C ARG A 35 -4.56 -9.22 13.54
N LEU A 36 -4.92 -8.41 12.53
CA LEU A 36 -6.12 -8.62 11.73
C LEU A 36 -6.03 -9.91 10.92
N GLU A 37 -4.90 -10.17 10.25
CA GLU A 37 -4.69 -11.40 9.48
C GLU A 37 -4.79 -12.64 10.38
N HIS A 38 -4.18 -12.58 11.57
CA HIS A 38 -4.30 -13.64 12.56
C HIS A 38 -5.76 -13.89 12.98
N HIS A 39 -6.51 -12.83 13.30
CA HIS A 39 -7.92 -12.95 13.68
C HIS A 39 -8.78 -13.50 12.52
N LEU A 40 -8.57 -13.03 11.28
CA LEU A 40 -9.30 -13.48 10.10
C LEU A 40 -9.05 -14.94 9.73
N ALA A 41 -7.88 -15.48 10.11
CA ALA A 41 -7.58 -16.91 9.96
C ALA A 41 -8.47 -17.77 10.89
N GLY A 42 -8.76 -17.28 12.11
CA GLY A 42 -9.55 -17.99 13.12
C GLY A 42 -11.05 -17.69 13.12
N CYS A 43 -11.50 -16.56 12.56
CA CYS A 43 -12.88 -16.09 12.65
C CYS A 43 -13.59 -16.03 11.28
N PRO A 44 -14.50 -16.97 10.97
CA PRO A 44 -15.28 -16.96 9.72
C PRO A 44 -16.13 -15.69 9.52
N ASP A 45 -16.77 -15.20 10.58
CA ASP A 45 -17.68 -14.05 10.50
C ASP A 45 -16.94 -12.76 10.11
N CYS A 46 -15.79 -12.49 10.75
CA CYS A 46 -14.96 -11.34 10.42
C CYS A 46 -14.37 -11.46 9.00
N ARG A 47 -14.08 -12.68 8.53
CA ARG A 47 -13.63 -12.92 7.14
C ARG A 47 -14.74 -12.65 6.13
N GLU A 48 -15.98 -13.02 6.43
CA GLU A 48 -17.11 -12.66 5.58
C GLU A 48 -17.30 -11.14 5.51
N MET A 49 -17.21 -10.45 6.65
CA MET A 49 -17.26 -8.99 6.71
C MET A 49 -16.12 -8.32 5.92
N PHE A 50 -14.90 -8.84 6.03
CA PHE A 50 -13.78 -8.33 5.24
C PHE A 50 -14.03 -8.47 3.73
N LEU A 51 -14.58 -9.60 3.29
CA LEU A 51 -14.94 -9.81 1.89
C LEU A 51 -16.09 -8.91 1.43
N SER A 52 -17.06 -8.61 2.29
CA SER A 52 -18.16 -7.69 1.98
C SER A 52 -17.65 -6.26 1.80
N GLU A 53 -16.78 -5.79 2.70
CA GLU A 53 -16.11 -4.48 2.60
C GLU A 53 -15.30 -4.36 1.30
N ARG A 54 -14.50 -5.38 0.96
CA ARG A 54 -13.77 -5.40 -0.32
C ARG A 54 -14.69 -5.33 -1.53
N ARG A 55 -15.81 -6.06 -1.51
CA ARG A 55 -16.80 -6.04 -2.60
C ARG A 55 -17.47 -4.67 -2.72
N LEU A 56 -17.79 -4.05 -1.59
CA LEU A 56 -18.37 -2.70 -1.55
C LEU A 56 -17.40 -1.68 -2.14
N LYS A 57 -16.15 -1.66 -1.65
CA LYS A 57 -15.11 -0.77 -2.19
C LYS A 57 -14.89 -0.98 -3.70
N ALA A 58 -14.87 -2.22 -4.17
CA ALA A 58 -14.73 -2.51 -5.60
C ALA A 58 -15.89 -1.92 -6.43
N LYS A 59 -17.14 -2.09 -5.96
CA LYS A 59 -18.33 -1.50 -6.60
C LYS A 59 -18.28 0.03 -6.61
N LEU A 60 -17.88 0.64 -5.49
CA LEU A 60 -17.74 2.10 -5.41
C LEU A 60 -16.66 2.60 -6.36
N SER A 61 -15.50 1.94 -6.38
CA SER A 61 -14.39 2.29 -7.27
C SER A 61 -14.76 2.20 -8.75
N SER A 62 -15.55 1.21 -9.17
CA SER A 62 -15.99 1.11 -10.57
C SER A 62 -17.08 2.10 -10.95
N SER A 63 -17.89 2.55 -9.98
CA SER A 63 -19.04 3.43 -10.23
C SER A 63 -18.71 4.91 -10.08
N CYS A 64 -17.66 5.25 -9.33
CA CYS A 64 -17.26 6.61 -8.98
C CYS A 64 -15.82 6.91 -9.42
N CYS A 65 -15.43 6.50 -10.63
CA CYS A 65 -14.11 6.81 -11.17
C CYS A 65 -14.18 7.87 -12.28
N GLU A 66 -13.52 9.00 -12.07
CA GLU A 66 -13.10 9.87 -13.17
C GLU A 66 -11.84 9.26 -13.79
N LYS A 67 -11.79 9.21 -15.12
CA LYS A 67 -10.61 8.68 -15.82
C LYS A 67 -9.45 9.66 -15.62
N ALA A 68 -8.38 9.18 -14.98
CA ALA A 68 -7.17 9.97 -14.82
C ALA A 68 -6.70 10.53 -16.19
N PRO A 69 -6.26 11.81 -16.26
CA PRO A 69 -5.76 12.40 -17.49
C PRO A 69 -4.62 11.56 -18.07
N SER A 70 -4.60 11.34 -19.39
CA SER A 70 -3.57 10.53 -20.05
C SER A 70 -2.16 10.98 -19.68
N GLY A 71 -1.89 12.29 -19.80
CA GLY A 71 -0.58 12.88 -19.49
C GLY A 71 -0.08 12.64 -18.06
N LEU A 72 -0.96 12.32 -17.10
CA LEU A 72 -0.54 11.95 -15.74
C LEU A 72 0.20 10.61 -15.74
N ARG A 73 -0.29 9.62 -16.51
CA ARG A 73 0.34 8.30 -16.59
C ARG A 73 1.73 8.39 -17.19
N GLU A 74 1.90 9.12 -18.29
CA GLU A 74 3.23 9.31 -18.89
C GLU A 74 4.20 9.98 -17.91
N ARG A 75 3.75 11.05 -17.22
CA ARG A 75 4.56 11.74 -16.21
C ARG A 75 4.95 10.82 -15.05
N LEU A 76 3.99 10.06 -14.52
CA LEU A 76 4.25 9.10 -13.43
C LEU A 76 5.23 8.01 -13.87
N MET A 77 5.10 7.47 -15.09
CA MET A 77 6.04 6.46 -15.58
C MET A 77 7.47 7.01 -15.69
N VAL A 78 7.63 8.25 -16.13
CA VAL A 78 8.93 8.93 -16.17
C VAL A 78 9.49 9.10 -14.76
N GLU A 79 8.66 9.54 -13.82
CA GLU A 79 9.06 9.79 -12.43
C GLU A 79 9.41 8.50 -11.68
N ILE A 80 8.61 7.44 -11.83
CA ILE A 80 8.86 6.13 -11.20
C ILE A 80 10.16 5.50 -11.73
N ARG A 81 10.49 5.70 -13.01
CA ARG A 81 11.71 5.18 -13.63
C ARG A 81 12.94 6.07 -13.43
N ARG A 82 12.78 7.22 -12.75
CA ARG A 82 13.88 8.12 -12.45
C ARG A 82 14.75 7.49 -11.37
N THR A 83 16.02 7.28 -11.68
CA THR A 83 17.02 6.85 -10.72
C THR A 83 17.89 8.05 -10.36
N THR A 84 17.92 8.41 -9.08
CA THR A 84 18.80 9.44 -8.54
C THR A 84 19.96 8.76 -7.82
N VAL A 85 21.17 8.92 -8.35
CA VAL A 85 22.41 8.44 -7.74
C VAL A 85 23.09 9.63 -7.09
N THR A 86 23.16 9.62 -5.76
CA THR A 86 23.87 10.63 -4.99
C THR A 86 25.25 10.08 -4.64
N THR A 87 26.30 10.78 -5.08
CA THR A 87 27.69 10.47 -4.76
C THR A 87 28.21 11.55 -3.83
N THR A 88 28.75 11.19 -2.67
CA THR A 88 29.34 12.14 -1.73
C THR A 88 30.83 11.85 -1.62
N ASP A 89 31.64 12.84 -1.97
CA ASP A 89 33.10 12.79 -1.89
C ASP A 89 33.58 13.00 -0.45
N VAL A 90 34.83 12.62 -0.19
CA VAL A 90 35.49 12.71 1.13
C VAL A 90 35.57 14.14 1.69
N ASP A 91 35.53 15.14 0.80
CA ASP A 91 35.51 16.57 1.16
C ASP A 91 34.11 17.09 1.51
N GLY A 92 33.10 16.22 1.55
CA GLY A 92 31.70 16.58 1.79
C GLY A 92 30.96 17.10 0.56
N THR A 93 31.64 17.22 -0.59
CA THR A 93 30.99 17.59 -1.86
C THR A 93 30.02 16.48 -2.27
N THR A 94 28.77 16.84 -2.54
CA THR A 94 27.74 15.89 -2.98
C THR A 94 27.35 16.17 -4.43
N VAL A 95 27.52 15.18 -5.29
CA VAL A 95 27.12 15.21 -6.71
C VAL A 95 25.89 14.33 -6.91
N VAL A 96 24.81 14.90 -7.43
CA VAL A 96 23.57 14.19 -7.73
C VAL A 96 23.49 13.90 -9.22
N HIS A 97 23.58 12.64 -9.60
CA HIS A 97 23.36 12.17 -10.97
C HIS A 97 21.93 11.64 -11.13
N GLN A 98 21.16 12.27 -12.01
CA GLN A 98 19.80 11.83 -12.32
C GLN A 98 19.77 11.14 -13.68
N ARG A 99 19.41 9.84 -13.70
CA ARG A 99 19.26 9.06 -14.94
C ARG A 99 17.80 8.65 -15.10
N THR A 100 17.22 8.92 -16.27
CA THR A 100 15.86 8.48 -16.60
C THR A 100 15.90 7.62 -17.86
N THR A 101 15.45 6.36 -17.77
CA THR A 101 15.42 5.44 -18.92
C THR A 101 13.99 5.40 -19.46
N VAL A 102 13.77 5.92 -20.68
CA VAL A 102 12.45 5.96 -21.32
C VAL A 102 12.42 4.96 -22.47
N GLU A 103 11.93 3.75 -22.21
CA GLU A 103 11.55 2.82 -23.27
C GLU A 103 10.12 3.13 -23.72
N ARG A 104 9.96 3.55 -24.99
CA ARG A 104 8.65 3.66 -25.65
C ARG A 104 8.26 2.28 -26.16
N ARG A 105 7.27 1.64 -25.53
CA ARG A 105 6.57 0.52 -26.15
C ARG A 105 5.43 1.10 -26.97
N ASP A 106 5.56 1.05 -28.29
CA ASP A 106 4.45 1.31 -29.20
C ASP A 106 3.41 0.20 -28.98
N LEU A 107 2.32 0.50 -28.27
CA LEU A 107 1.17 -0.39 -28.21
C LEU A 107 0.52 -0.35 -29.59
N THR A 108 0.68 -1.43 -30.36
CA THR A 108 -0.14 -1.73 -31.55
C THR A 108 -1.42 -2.44 -31.10
#